data_AF-A0A653CRI9-F1
#
_entry.id   AF-A0A653CRI9-F1
#
_cell.length_a   1.000
_cell.length_b   1.000
_cell.length_c   1.000
_cell.angle_alpha   90.00
_cell.angle_beta   90.00
_cell.angle_gamma   90.00
#
_symmetry.space_group_name_H-M   'P 1'
#
loop_
_entity.id
_entity.type
_entity.pdbx_description
1 polymer ?
#
loop_
_entity_poly.entity_id
_entity_poly.type
_entity_poly.pdbx_seq_one_letter_code
_entity_poly.pdbx_strand_id
1 'polypeptide(L)'
;MPEIEVLVSEQCGSSGNVIAYGRRGHNQIAPILQTTPLWVALRSLVGFFRELLLPHGYPDSVSPDYLQYQVWDTAQAFCSTITGAFTTRAVLKGVGVGDAKANALSAAITWILKDGTGMVGRIIFAWWKGNNLDSDCKKWRLFADILNDLAMIFELFVPWFQGYSMQILCTTSAMKSIVGVAGGATRASITHHQAVRDNMAEISAKDGSQETVVNLVASALSIYLLQMFSGNVGLL
;
A
#
# COMPACT_ATOMS: atom_id res chain seq x y z
N MET A 1 -20.72 2.60 -52.50
CA MET A 1 -20.71 3.30 -51.18
C MET A 1 -19.62 4.35 -51.28
N PRO A 2 -19.92 5.65 -51.11
CA PRO A 2 -18.96 6.72 -51.39
C PRO A 2 -17.81 6.68 -50.38
N GLU A 3 -16.58 6.71 -50.88
CA GLU A 3 -15.35 6.80 -50.09
C GLU A 3 -15.35 8.10 -49.29
N ILE A 4 -15.33 8.00 -47.96
CA ILE A 4 -15.18 9.16 -47.08
C ILE A 4 -13.72 9.56 -47.13
N GLU A 5 -13.41 10.60 -47.91
CA GLU A 5 -12.07 11.17 -48.02
C GLU A 5 -11.66 11.85 -46.71
N VAL A 6 -10.62 11.30 -46.06
CA VAL A 6 -10.02 11.88 -44.85
C VAL A 6 -9.18 13.07 -45.26
N LEU A 7 -9.54 14.27 -44.80
CA LEU A 7 -8.86 15.52 -45.17
C LEU A 7 -7.73 15.89 -44.22
N VAL A 8 -7.94 15.72 -42.91
CA VAL A 8 -6.98 16.12 -41.86
C VAL A 8 -7.08 15.13 -40.70
N SER A 9 -5.95 14.76 -40.12
CA SER A 9 -5.88 13.97 -38.88
C SER A 9 -5.08 14.73 -37.83
N GLU A 10 -5.66 14.97 -36.66
CA GLU A 10 -4.99 15.64 -35.55
C GLU A 10 -4.70 14.64 -34.43
N GLN A 11 -3.48 14.64 -33.91
CA GLN A 11 -3.09 13.83 -32.76
C GLN A 11 -3.15 14.69 -31.50
N CYS A 12 -4.13 14.42 -30.62
CA CYS A 12 -4.31 15.19 -29.40
C CYS A 12 -3.56 14.54 -28.22
N GLY A 13 -2.55 15.24 -27.70
CA GLY A 13 -1.79 14.88 -26.49
C GLY A 13 -0.75 13.77 -26.66
N SER A 14 -0.03 13.46 -25.58
CA SER A 14 0.97 12.37 -25.51
C SER A 14 0.36 10.97 -25.71
N SER A 15 -0.96 10.84 -25.55
CA SER A 15 -1.69 9.56 -25.59
C SER A 15 -2.20 9.12 -26.97
N GLY A 16 -1.91 9.87 -28.05
CA GLY A 16 -2.09 9.35 -29.41
C GLY A 16 -3.54 9.19 -29.90
N ASN A 17 -4.50 9.93 -29.33
CA ASN A 17 -5.84 9.99 -29.91
C ASN A 17 -5.77 10.78 -31.22
N VAL A 18 -5.89 10.06 -32.35
CA VAL A 18 -5.96 10.64 -33.68
C VAL A 18 -7.42 10.89 -34.02
N ILE A 19 -7.82 12.16 -34.17
CA ILE A 19 -9.14 12.55 -34.66
C ILE A 19 -9.03 12.79 -36.16
N ALA A 20 -9.68 11.93 -36.95
CA ALA A 20 -9.77 12.12 -38.40
C ALA A 20 -11.01 12.96 -38.76
N TYR A 21 -10.79 14.00 -39.56
CA TYR A 21 -11.83 14.88 -40.05
C TYR A 21 -12.11 14.60 -41.54
N GLY A 22 -13.40 14.43 -41.86
CA GLY A 22 -13.87 14.13 -43.21
C GLY A 22 -14.76 15.25 -43.76
N ARG A 23 -14.88 15.33 -45.09
CA ARG A 23 -15.78 16.28 -45.74
C ARG A 23 -17.23 15.84 -45.59
N ARG A 24 -18.06 16.67 -44.92
CA ARG A 24 -19.51 16.49 -44.84
C ARG A 24 -20.19 17.60 -45.66
N GLY A 25 -20.48 17.33 -46.93
CA GLY A 25 -21.13 18.29 -47.84
C GLY A 25 -20.17 19.30 -48.49
N HIS A 26 -20.70 20.41 -49.03
CA HIS A 26 -19.95 21.33 -49.90
C HIS A 26 -18.90 22.19 -49.18
N ASN A 27 -18.95 22.33 -47.84
CA ASN A 27 -17.98 23.16 -47.11
C ASN A 27 -17.90 22.95 -45.58
N GLN A 28 -18.33 21.80 -45.06
CA GLN A 28 -18.24 21.51 -43.62
C GLN A 28 -17.28 20.34 -43.35
N ILE A 29 -16.34 20.56 -42.43
CA ILE A 29 -15.43 19.55 -41.91
C ILE A 29 -16.09 18.99 -40.66
N ALA A 30 -16.42 17.70 -40.65
CA ALA A 30 -16.99 17.04 -39.49
C ALA A 30 -16.03 15.97 -38.97
N PRO A 31 -15.93 15.79 -37.64
CA PRO A 31 -15.18 14.68 -37.08
C PRO A 31 -15.84 13.38 -37.53
N ILE A 32 -15.04 12.48 -38.12
CA ILE A 32 -15.50 11.13 -38.39
C ILE A 32 -15.63 10.46 -37.02
N LEU A 33 -16.81 9.89 -36.72
CA LEU A 33 -17.07 9.17 -35.47
C LEU A 33 -16.21 7.89 -35.46
N GLN A 34 -14.93 8.03 -35.12
CA GLN A 34 -14.03 6.91 -34.91
C GLN A 34 -14.37 6.31 -33.56
N THR A 35 -14.95 5.11 -33.57
CA THR A 35 -14.97 4.26 -32.37
C THR A 35 -13.52 4.04 -31.96
N THR A 36 -13.12 4.57 -30.80
CA THR A 36 -11.80 4.30 -30.26
C THR A 36 -11.69 2.79 -30.08
N PRO A 37 -10.75 2.12 -30.78
CA PRO A 37 -10.65 0.69 -30.67
C PRO A 37 -10.20 0.31 -29.25
N LEU A 38 -10.65 -0.83 -28.74
CA LEU A 38 -10.40 -1.28 -27.38
C LEU A 38 -8.91 -1.26 -27.02
N TRP A 39 -8.02 -1.51 -27.99
CA TRP A 39 -6.57 -1.44 -27.77
C TRP A 39 -6.04 -0.01 -27.54
N VAL A 40 -6.65 1.04 -28.11
CA VAL A 40 -6.30 2.45 -27.83
C VAL A 40 -6.72 2.79 -26.40
N ALA A 41 -7.91 2.35 -25.99
CA ALA A 41 -8.38 2.51 -24.63
C ALA A 41 -7.48 1.76 -23.62
N LEU A 42 -7.08 0.52 -23.93
CA LEU A 42 -6.12 -0.24 -23.13
C LEU A 42 -4.74 0.45 -23.08
N ARG A 43 -4.23 0.96 -24.20
CA ARG A 43 -2.95 1.66 -24.25
C ARG A 43 -2.98 2.97 -23.45
N SER A 44 -4.08 3.71 -23.52
CA SER A 44 -4.32 4.90 -22.73
C SER A 44 -4.41 4.57 -21.23
N LEU A 45 -5.05 3.45 -20.88
CA LEU A 45 -5.14 2.97 -19.50
C LEU A 45 -3.78 2.53 -18.96
N VAL A 46 -3.00 1.78 -19.75
CA VAL A 46 -1.62 1.42 -19.39
C VAL A 46 -0.74 2.66 -19.25
N GLY A 47 -0.88 3.63 -20.14
CA GLY A 47 -0.19 4.93 -20.06
C GLY A 47 -0.55 5.67 -18.77
N PHE A 48 -1.83 5.72 -18.43
CA PHE A 48 -2.32 6.32 -17.18
C PHE A 48 -1.75 5.61 -15.95
N PHE A 49 -1.79 4.27 -15.88
CA PHE A 49 -1.22 3.53 -14.74
C PHE A 49 0.30 3.69 -14.64
N ARG A 50 1.00 3.78 -15.78
CA ARG A 50 2.43 4.08 -15.81
C ARG A 50 2.71 5.47 -15.25
N GLU A 51 1.98 6.50 -15.68
CA GLU A 51 2.13 7.86 -15.16
C GLU A 51 1.70 7.97 -13.69
N LEU A 52 0.72 7.18 -13.26
CA LEU A 52 0.20 7.19 -11.89
C LEU A 52 1.16 6.50 -10.92
N LEU A 53 1.69 5.32 -11.27
CA LEU A 53 2.47 4.47 -10.37
C LEU A 53 3.99 4.60 -10.55
N LEU A 54 4.48 4.88 -11.75
CA LEU A 54 5.93 4.94 -12.00
C LEU A 54 6.46 6.38 -11.95
N PRO A 55 7.72 6.58 -11.52
CA PRO A 55 8.35 7.89 -11.55
C PRO A 55 8.49 8.44 -12.98
N HIS A 56 8.45 9.77 -13.10
CA HIS A 56 8.69 10.44 -14.37
C HIS A 56 10.09 10.12 -14.90
N GLY A 57 10.20 9.86 -16.21
CA GLY A 57 11.47 9.45 -16.83
C GLY A 57 11.86 7.99 -16.59
N TYR A 58 10.98 7.16 -16.03
CA TYR A 58 11.21 5.71 -15.92
C TYR A 58 11.43 5.07 -17.31
N PRO A 59 12.48 4.24 -17.49
CA PRO A 59 13.33 3.63 -16.45
C PRO A 59 14.59 4.41 -16.06
N ASP A 60 14.98 5.43 -16.82
CA ASP A 60 16.29 6.10 -16.65
C ASP A 60 16.36 7.06 -15.44
N SER A 61 15.24 7.25 -14.74
CA SER A 61 15.13 8.11 -13.56
C SER A 61 15.29 7.35 -12.23
N VAL A 62 15.36 6.02 -12.26
CA VAL A 62 15.48 5.17 -11.08
C VAL A 62 16.65 4.19 -11.21
N SER A 63 17.05 3.55 -10.11
CA SER A 63 18.10 2.53 -10.18
C SER A 63 17.59 1.26 -10.90
N PRO A 64 18.49 0.46 -11.50
CA PRO A 64 18.10 -0.70 -12.32
C PRO A 64 17.31 -1.78 -11.55
N ASP A 65 17.47 -1.84 -10.24
CA ASP A 65 16.81 -2.78 -9.33
C ASP A 65 15.42 -2.33 -8.85
N TYR A 66 14.96 -1.12 -9.23
CA TYR A 66 13.70 -0.54 -8.77
C TYR A 66 12.50 -1.47 -8.93
N LEU A 67 12.27 -2.03 -10.12
CA LEU A 67 11.12 -2.91 -10.35
C LEU A 67 11.20 -4.19 -9.52
N GLN A 68 12.40 -4.78 -9.43
CA GLN A 68 12.58 -5.99 -8.63
C GLN A 68 12.25 -5.71 -7.16
N TYR A 69 12.74 -4.59 -6.63
CA TYR A 69 12.41 -4.14 -5.28
C TYR A 69 10.90 -3.93 -5.10
N GLN A 70 10.25 -3.19 -6.01
CA GLN A 70 8.82 -2.87 -5.92
C GLN A 70 7.91 -4.10 -5.96
N VAL A 71 8.26 -5.13 -6.75
CA VAL A 71 7.49 -6.39 -6.79
C VAL A 71 7.52 -7.08 -5.43
N TRP A 72 8.68 -7.15 -4.79
CA TRP A 72 8.81 -7.80 -3.48
C TRP A 72 8.20 -6.98 -2.36
N ASP A 73 8.39 -5.65 -2.35
CA ASP A 73 7.79 -4.76 -1.37
C ASP A 73 6.25 -4.78 -1.48
N THR A 74 5.71 -4.80 -2.70
CA THR A 74 4.27 -5.00 -2.97
C THR A 74 3.76 -6.34 -2.45
N ALA A 75 4.45 -7.44 -2.75
CA ALA A 75 4.05 -8.76 -2.28
C ALA A 75 4.06 -8.84 -0.74
N GLN A 76 5.06 -8.23 -0.10
CA GLN A 76 5.17 -8.12 1.34
C GLN A 76 4.00 -7.29 1.93
N ALA A 77 3.74 -6.09 1.39
CA ALA A 77 2.68 -5.21 1.85
C ALA A 77 1.29 -5.87 1.73
N PHE A 78 1.06 -6.60 0.64
CA PHE A 78 -0.17 -7.37 0.42
C PHE A 78 -0.38 -8.43 1.52
N CYS A 79 0.62 -9.27 1.76
CA CYS A 79 0.58 -10.33 2.78
C CYS A 79 0.43 -9.75 4.20
N SER A 80 1.16 -8.67 4.50
CA SER A 80 1.13 -7.97 5.78
C SER A 80 -0.25 -7.37 6.06
N THR A 81 -0.88 -6.75 5.05
CA THR A 81 -2.24 -6.20 5.17
C THR A 81 -3.28 -7.28 5.49
N ILE A 82 -3.24 -8.41 4.77
CA ILE A 82 -4.16 -9.53 5.03
C ILE A 82 -3.97 -10.06 6.46
N THR A 83 -2.72 -10.34 6.84
CA THR A 83 -2.40 -10.83 8.19
C THR A 83 -2.81 -9.82 9.26
N GLY A 84 -2.63 -8.52 9.01
CA GLY A 84 -3.05 -7.43 9.87
C GLY A 84 -4.56 -7.39 10.12
N ALA A 85 -5.37 -7.75 9.13
CA ALA A 85 -6.83 -7.83 9.29
C ALA A 85 -7.25 -8.98 10.24
N PHE A 86 -6.67 -10.17 10.07
CA PHE A 86 -6.90 -11.30 10.99
C PHE A 86 -6.40 -11.01 12.40
N THR A 87 -5.23 -10.39 12.50
CA THR A 87 -4.64 -9.96 13.76
C THR A 87 -5.55 -8.96 14.48
N THR A 88 -6.09 -7.98 13.74
CA THR A 88 -7.06 -7.02 14.28
C THR A 88 -8.30 -7.73 14.84
N ARG A 89 -8.87 -8.69 14.11
CA ARG A 89 -10.00 -9.50 14.60
C ARG A 89 -9.64 -10.27 15.89
N ALA A 90 -8.46 -10.88 15.94
CA ALA A 90 -7.99 -11.61 17.12
C ALA A 90 -7.83 -10.68 18.34
N VAL A 91 -7.21 -9.52 18.16
CA VAL A 91 -7.09 -8.50 19.21
C VAL A 91 -8.46 -8.06 19.72
N LEU A 92 -9.40 -7.74 18.83
CA LEU A 92 -10.76 -7.33 19.21
C LEU A 92 -11.46 -8.41 20.03
N LYS A 93 -11.41 -9.67 19.57
CA LYS A 93 -11.96 -10.81 20.32
C LYS A 93 -11.25 -11.00 21.67
N GLY A 94 -9.94 -10.79 21.69
CA GLY A 94 -9.09 -10.92 22.87
C GLY A 94 -9.40 -9.93 23.98
N VAL A 95 -9.86 -8.73 23.62
CA VAL A 95 -10.24 -7.66 24.59
C VAL A 95 -11.72 -7.68 24.94
N GLY A 96 -12.45 -8.70 24.48
CA GLY A 96 -13.84 -8.94 24.84
C GLY A 96 -14.87 -8.32 23.89
N VAL A 97 -14.50 -7.87 22.70
CA VAL A 97 -15.49 -7.44 21.70
C VAL A 97 -16.36 -8.64 21.32
N GLY A 98 -17.65 -8.55 21.65
CA GLY A 98 -18.63 -9.64 21.50
C GLY A 98 -19.06 -10.29 22.82
N ASP A 99 -18.46 -9.92 23.96
CA ASP A 99 -18.90 -10.36 25.30
C ASP A 99 -19.80 -9.28 25.95
N ALA A 100 -20.96 -9.68 26.47
CA ALA A 100 -21.89 -8.81 27.18
C ALA A 100 -21.31 -8.20 28.47
N LYS A 101 -20.25 -8.81 29.03
CA LYS A 101 -19.57 -8.31 30.24
C LYS A 101 -18.41 -7.35 29.95
N ALA A 102 -18.03 -7.19 28.68
CA ALA A 102 -16.91 -6.32 28.32
C ALA A 102 -17.27 -4.84 28.46
N ASN A 103 -16.38 -4.07 29.08
CA ASN A 103 -16.57 -2.65 29.35
C ASN A 103 -15.79 -1.79 28.35
N ALA A 104 -16.47 -0.87 27.67
CA ALA A 104 -15.87 0.08 26.74
C ALA A 104 -14.79 0.96 27.39
N LEU A 105 -14.97 1.35 28.67
CA LEU A 105 -13.96 2.11 29.41
C LEU A 105 -12.66 1.34 29.56
N SER A 106 -12.74 0.05 29.93
CA SER A 106 -11.56 -0.81 30.09
C SER A 106 -10.81 -0.97 28.77
N ALA A 107 -11.53 -1.19 27.65
CA ALA A 107 -10.93 -1.25 26.32
C ALA A 107 -10.24 0.08 25.93
N ALA A 108 -10.86 1.23 26.21
CA ALA A 108 -10.26 2.53 25.96
C ALA A 108 -8.97 2.75 26.76
N ILE A 109 -8.96 2.39 28.04
CA ILE A 109 -7.74 2.44 28.88
C ILE A 109 -6.65 1.53 28.31
N THR A 110 -6.98 0.31 27.89
CA THR A 110 -6.02 -0.59 27.24
C THR A 110 -5.42 0.02 25.98
N TRP A 111 -6.20 0.76 25.18
CA TRP A 111 -5.70 1.41 23.95
C TRP A 111 -4.77 2.58 24.29
N ILE A 112 -5.12 3.41 25.26
CA ILE A 112 -4.24 4.49 25.71
C ILE A 112 -2.92 3.94 26.23
N LEU A 113 -2.95 2.87 27.05
CA LEU A 113 -1.74 2.29 27.63
C LEU A 113 -0.87 1.58 26.59
N LYS A 114 -1.47 0.80 25.67
CA LYS A 114 -0.69 0.17 24.60
C LYS A 114 -0.07 1.21 23.67
N ASP A 115 -0.81 2.26 23.30
CA ASP A 115 -0.32 3.28 22.36
C ASP A 115 0.76 4.13 23.04
N GLY A 116 0.54 4.51 24.31
CA GLY A 116 1.55 5.19 25.13
C GLY A 116 2.84 4.38 25.28
N THR A 117 2.74 3.07 25.51
CA THR A 117 3.91 2.18 25.56
C THR A 117 4.65 2.16 24.22
N GLY A 118 3.92 2.12 23.10
CA GLY A 118 4.48 2.21 21.76
C GLY A 118 5.19 3.55 21.50
N MET A 119 4.62 4.66 21.95
CA MET A 119 5.22 6.00 21.85
C MET A 119 6.52 6.11 22.65
N VAL A 120 6.57 5.56 23.86
CA VAL A 120 7.81 5.50 24.64
C VAL A 120 8.84 4.61 23.93
N GLY A 121 8.42 3.45 23.44
CA GLY A 121 9.29 2.50 22.74
C GLY A 121 9.97 3.09 21.51
N ARG A 122 9.23 3.80 20.65
CA ARG A 122 9.82 4.46 19.46
C ARG A 122 10.82 5.56 19.83
N ILE A 123 10.56 6.35 20.87
CA ILE A 123 11.46 7.43 21.31
C ILE A 123 12.78 6.83 21.82
N ILE A 124 12.70 5.83 22.70
CA ILE A 124 13.88 5.15 23.26
C ILE A 124 14.69 4.49 22.14
N PHE A 125 14.03 3.80 21.22
CA PHE A 125 14.72 3.11 20.13
C PHE A 125 15.39 4.08 19.16
N ALA A 126 14.71 5.17 18.79
CA ALA A 126 15.29 6.20 17.94
C ALA A 126 16.53 6.84 18.59
N TRP A 127 16.47 7.16 19.89
CA TRP A 127 17.61 7.66 20.65
C TRP A 127 18.77 6.66 20.71
N TRP A 128 18.49 5.37 20.90
CA TRP A 128 19.51 4.35 21.08
C TRP A 128 20.18 3.89 19.78
N LYS A 129 19.41 3.75 18.70
CA LYS A 129 19.87 3.12 17.44
C LYS A 129 19.74 3.99 16.19
N GLY A 130 19.19 5.20 16.28
CA GLY A 130 18.93 6.08 15.13
C GLY A 130 20.13 6.28 14.21
N ASN A 131 21.33 6.45 14.76
CA ASN A 131 22.54 6.76 14.00
C ASN A 131 23.06 5.62 13.09
N ASN A 132 22.55 4.39 13.24
CA ASN A 132 23.01 3.23 12.46
C ASN A 132 21.95 2.67 11.51
N LEU A 133 20.76 3.28 11.46
CA LEU A 133 19.63 2.76 10.69
C LEU A 133 19.85 2.90 9.17
N ASP A 134 20.58 3.93 8.75
CA ASP A 134 20.92 4.20 7.36
C ASP A 134 22.08 3.32 6.84
N SER A 135 23.07 3.06 7.70
CA SER A 135 24.32 2.38 7.38
C SER A 135 24.12 0.90 7.04
N ASP A 136 23.26 0.22 7.79
CA ASP A 136 22.94 -1.21 7.61
C ASP A 136 21.46 -1.42 7.19
N CYS A 137 21.01 -0.69 6.16
CA CYS A 137 19.58 -0.58 5.85
C CYS A 137 18.89 -1.95 5.62
N LYS A 138 19.55 -2.88 4.92
CA LYS A 138 19.01 -4.24 4.66
C LYS A 138 18.82 -5.06 5.93
N LYS A 139 19.77 -4.96 6.87
CA LYS A 139 19.71 -5.69 8.15
C LYS A 139 18.59 -5.15 9.03
N TRP A 140 18.45 -3.83 9.09
CA TRP A 140 17.39 -3.20 9.86
C TRP A 140 16.00 -3.43 9.25
N ARG A 141 15.90 -3.49 7.92
CA ARG A 141 14.64 -3.86 7.24
C ARG A 141 14.25 -5.29 7.59
N LEU A 142 15.17 -6.25 7.45
CA LEU A 142 14.92 -7.64 7.83
C LEU A 142 14.57 -7.79 9.32
N PHE A 143 15.26 -7.06 10.20
CA PHE A 143 14.93 -7.04 11.63
C PHE A 143 13.51 -6.51 11.88
N ALA A 144 13.12 -5.44 11.20
CA ALA A 144 11.80 -4.85 11.32
C ALA A 144 10.71 -5.83 10.85
N ASP A 145 10.93 -6.54 9.74
CA ASP A 145 10.00 -7.53 9.22
C ASP A 145 9.81 -8.70 10.20
N ILE A 146 10.91 -9.29 10.70
CA ILE A 146 10.86 -10.36 11.72
C ILE A 146 10.14 -9.90 12.98
N LEU A 147 10.43 -8.68 13.46
CA LEU A 147 9.83 -8.13 14.66
C LEU A 147 8.33 -7.85 14.47
N ASN A 148 7.92 -7.41 13.28
CA ASN A 148 6.53 -7.21 12.93
C ASN A 148 5.76 -8.53 12.93
N ASP A 149 6.32 -9.56 12.31
CA ASP A 149 5.68 -10.88 12.22
C ASP A 149 5.53 -11.52 13.61
N LEU A 150 6.54 -11.40 14.47
CA LEU A 150 6.46 -11.83 15.87
C LEU A 150 5.36 -11.07 16.63
N ALA A 151 5.22 -9.76 16.42
CA ALA A 151 4.18 -8.98 17.06
C ALA A 151 2.79 -9.41 16.59
N MET A 152 2.61 -9.66 15.28
CA MET A 152 1.36 -10.18 14.72
C MET A 152 1.03 -11.58 15.26
N ILE A 153 2.03 -12.47 15.38
CA ILE A 153 1.86 -13.80 15.98
C ILE A 153 1.35 -13.69 17.43
N PHE A 154 1.97 -12.85 18.26
CA PHE A 154 1.51 -12.66 19.64
C PHE A 154 0.10 -12.08 19.71
N GLU A 155 -0.23 -11.12 18.84
CA GLU A 155 -1.58 -10.56 18.75
C GLU A 155 -2.63 -11.58 18.30
N LEU A 156 -2.28 -12.48 17.36
CA LEU A 156 -3.13 -13.59 16.95
C LEU A 156 -3.44 -14.52 18.12
N PHE A 157 -2.51 -14.73 19.05
CA PHE A 157 -2.71 -15.59 20.22
C PHE A 157 -3.48 -14.93 21.38
N VAL A 158 -3.77 -13.62 21.34
CA VAL A 158 -4.47 -12.90 22.43
C VAL A 158 -5.79 -13.56 22.84
N PRO A 159 -6.66 -14.08 21.94
CA PRO A 159 -7.90 -14.75 22.33
C PRO A 159 -7.73 -15.94 23.29
N TRP A 160 -6.57 -16.60 23.29
CA TRP A 160 -6.30 -17.72 24.20
C TRP A 160 -5.78 -17.26 25.58
N PHE A 161 -5.30 -16.01 25.68
CA PHE A 161 -4.70 -15.44 26.89
C PHE A 161 -5.40 -14.13 27.29
N GLN A 162 -6.74 -14.13 27.32
CA GLN A 162 -7.55 -12.92 27.56
C GLN A 162 -7.17 -12.16 28.85
N GLY A 163 -6.77 -12.89 29.92
CA GLY A 163 -6.32 -12.29 31.18
C GLY A 163 -5.00 -11.50 31.11
N TYR A 164 -4.18 -11.76 30.08
CA TYR A 164 -2.90 -11.08 29.83
C TYR A 164 -2.94 -10.18 28.58
N SER A 165 -4.14 -9.92 28.05
CA SER A 165 -4.35 -9.16 26.81
C SER A 165 -3.67 -7.80 26.83
N MET A 166 -3.80 -7.05 27.93
CA MET A 166 -3.17 -5.74 28.07
C MET A 166 -1.64 -5.80 27.97
N GLN A 167 -1.00 -6.74 28.66
CA GLN A 167 0.46 -6.88 28.66
C GLN A 167 0.98 -7.29 27.28
N ILE A 168 0.26 -8.20 26.61
CA ILE A 168 0.57 -8.61 25.24
C ILE A 168 0.44 -7.42 24.29
N LEU A 169 -0.65 -6.65 24.38
CA LEU A 169 -0.89 -5.48 23.53
C LEU A 169 0.14 -4.36 23.75
N CYS A 170 0.54 -4.09 24.99
CA CYS A 170 1.61 -3.13 25.26
C CYS A 170 2.96 -3.58 24.66
N THR A 171 3.30 -4.86 24.81
CA THR A 171 4.54 -5.43 24.27
C THR A 171 4.56 -5.39 22.74
N THR A 172 3.49 -5.85 22.10
CA THR A 172 3.35 -5.87 20.64
C THR A 172 3.27 -4.47 20.04
N SER A 173 2.64 -3.51 20.73
CA SER A 173 2.65 -2.08 20.35
C SER A 173 4.06 -1.47 20.42
N ALA A 174 4.85 -1.82 21.43
CA ALA A 174 6.26 -1.42 21.50
C ALA A 174 7.06 -2.00 20.33
N MET A 175 6.91 -3.30 20.06
CA MET A 175 7.54 -3.97 18.91
C MET A 175 7.18 -3.28 17.60
N LYS A 176 5.89 -3.10 17.31
CA LYS A 176 5.42 -2.41 16.08
C LYS A 176 5.87 -0.96 15.98
N SER A 177 5.99 -0.26 17.11
CA SER A 177 6.52 1.11 17.11
C SER A 177 8.01 1.16 16.78
N ILE A 178 8.80 0.17 17.23
CA ILE A 178 10.20 -0.01 16.82
C ILE A 178 10.28 -0.31 15.32
N VAL A 179 9.42 -1.22 14.83
CA VAL A 179 9.29 -1.53 13.39
C VAL A 179 9.01 -0.27 12.59
N GLY A 180 8.09 0.59 13.05
CA GLY A 180 7.78 1.85 12.36
C GLY A 180 9.00 2.78 12.22
N VAL A 181 9.84 2.89 13.25
CA VAL A 181 11.07 3.70 13.19
C VAL A 181 12.11 3.08 12.27
N ALA A 182 12.41 1.79 12.43
CA ALA A 182 13.40 1.09 11.61
C ALA A 182 12.96 1.02 10.14
N GLY A 183 11.70 0.68 9.89
CA GLY A 183 11.08 0.64 8.56
C GLY A 183 11.10 2.00 7.89
N GLY A 184 10.71 3.08 8.59
CA GLY A 184 10.73 4.44 8.06
C GLY A 184 12.13 4.92 7.69
N ALA A 185 13.12 4.70 8.57
CA ALA A 185 14.51 5.10 8.33
C ALA A 185 15.15 4.31 7.17
N THR A 186 14.94 2.98 7.15
CA THR A 186 15.49 2.13 6.08
C THR A 186 14.82 2.41 4.74
N ARG A 187 13.50 2.66 4.72
CA ARG A 187 12.78 3.10 3.52
C ARG A 187 13.35 4.42 2.99
N ALA A 188 13.64 5.40 3.84
CA ALA A 188 14.28 6.65 3.40
C ALA A 188 15.65 6.40 2.72
N SER A 189 16.48 5.53 3.30
CA SER A 189 17.78 5.14 2.70
C SER A 189 17.60 4.41 1.35
N ILE A 190 16.61 3.51 1.25
CA ILE A 190 16.27 2.83 -0.01
C ILE A 190 15.77 3.84 -1.05
N THR A 191 14.83 4.72 -0.71
CA THR A 191 14.32 5.75 -1.63
C THR A 191 15.44 6.66 -2.13
N HIS A 192 16.39 7.01 -1.26
CA HIS A 192 17.59 7.74 -1.66
C HIS A 192 18.45 6.94 -2.66
N HIS A 193 18.66 5.65 -2.43
CA HIS A 193 19.36 4.78 -3.39
C HIS A 193 18.65 4.69 -4.76
N GLN A 194 17.33 4.64 -4.76
CA GLN A 194 16.52 4.55 -5.98
C GLN A 194 16.51 5.87 -6.78
N ALA A 195 16.85 7.01 -6.16
CA ALA A 195 16.84 8.33 -6.79
C ALA A 195 18.10 8.59 -7.60
N VAL A 196 18.04 8.34 -8.92
CA VAL A 196 19.18 8.55 -9.83
C VAL A 196 19.27 10.00 -10.34
N ARG A 197 18.16 10.73 -10.37
CA ARG A 197 18.07 12.10 -10.92
C ARG A 197 17.60 13.13 -9.89
N ASP A 198 18.04 12.99 -8.64
CA ASP A 198 17.61 13.85 -7.52
C ASP A 198 16.07 13.90 -7.34
N ASN A 199 15.39 12.83 -7.77
CA ASN A 199 13.93 12.68 -7.80
C ASN A 199 13.38 11.93 -6.57
N MET A 200 14.06 12.03 -5.42
CA MET A 200 13.73 11.28 -4.19
C MET A 200 12.28 11.52 -3.72
N ALA A 201 11.81 12.77 -3.77
CA ALA A 201 10.46 13.11 -3.35
C ALA A 201 9.38 12.46 -4.24
N GLU A 202 9.62 12.43 -5.55
CA GLU A 202 8.72 11.77 -6.50
C GLU A 202 8.69 10.27 -6.28
N ILE A 203 9.87 9.63 -6.14
CA ILE A 203 9.95 8.19 -5.88
C ILE A 203 9.20 7.85 -4.59
N SER A 204 9.40 8.62 -3.51
CA SER A 204 8.67 8.44 -2.25
C SER A 204 7.15 8.54 -2.45
N ALA A 205 6.67 9.53 -3.21
CA ALA A 205 5.25 9.71 -3.49
C ALA A 205 4.66 8.56 -4.34
N LYS A 206 5.41 8.09 -5.34
CA LYS A 206 5.02 6.96 -6.21
C LYS A 206 5.00 5.64 -5.45
N ASP A 207 6.02 5.40 -4.65
CA ASP A 207 6.13 4.25 -3.74
C ASP A 207 4.95 4.22 -2.75
N GLY A 208 4.63 5.36 -2.12
CA GLY A 208 3.45 5.48 -1.25
C GLY A 208 2.12 5.25 -1.98
N SER A 209 2.02 5.65 -3.24
CA SER A 209 0.83 5.38 -4.07
C SER A 209 0.69 3.89 -4.42
N GLN A 210 1.80 3.23 -4.75
CA GLN A 210 1.84 1.79 -5.01
C GLN A 210 1.40 1.01 -3.77
N GLU A 211 1.98 1.31 -2.60
CA GLU A 211 1.59 0.69 -1.33
C GLU A 211 0.11 0.93 -1.01
N THR A 212 -0.42 2.13 -1.25
CA THR A 212 -1.83 2.45 -1.01
C THR A 212 -2.77 1.60 -1.88
N VAL A 213 -2.46 1.44 -3.17
CA VAL A 213 -3.25 0.59 -4.08
C VAL A 213 -3.24 -0.86 -3.61
N VAL A 214 -2.06 -1.36 -3.23
CA VAL A 214 -1.88 -2.73 -2.75
C VAL A 214 -2.68 -2.96 -1.47
N ASN A 215 -2.58 -2.04 -0.51
CA ASN A 215 -3.31 -2.10 0.76
C ASN A 215 -4.82 -2.04 0.53
N LEU A 216 -5.31 -1.26 -0.43
CA LEU A 216 -6.73 -1.19 -0.78
C LEU A 216 -7.25 -2.54 -1.32
N VAL A 217 -6.52 -3.13 -2.28
CA VAL A 217 -6.86 -4.45 -2.84
C VAL A 217 -6.80 -5.53 -1.76
N ALA A 218 -5.73 -5.56 -0.96
CA ALA A 218 -5.57 -6.49 0.14
C ALA A 218 -6.66 -6.33 1.20
N SER A 219 -7.09 -5.10 1.51
CA SER A 219 -8.19 -4.82 2.45
C SER A 219 -9.52 -5.36 1.93
N ALA A 220 -9.83 -5.17 0.64
CA ALA A 220 -11.04 -5.72 0.03
C ALA A 220 -11.06 -7.26 0.10
N LEU A 221 -9.92 -7.90 -0.22
CA LEU A 221 -9.77 -9.35 -0.07
C LEU A 221 -9.87 -9.77 1.39
N SER A 222 -9.29 -9.01 2.32
CA SER A 222 -9.35 -9.31 3.76
C SER A 222 -10.77 -9.32 4.28
N ILE A 223 -11.62 -8.38 3.85
CA ILE A 223 -13.05 -8.39 4.19
C ILE A 223 -13.69 -9.70 3.72
N TYR A 224 -13.48 -10.09 2.46
CA TYR A 224 -14.01 -11.35 1.92
C TYR A 224 -13.52 -12.57 2.72
N LEU A 225 -12.22 -12.66 3.01
CA LEU A 225 -11.64 -13.76 3.77
C LEU A 225 -12.17 -13.79 5.20
N LEU A 226 -12.26 -12.65 5.89
CA LEU A 226 -12.80 -12.58 7.24
C LEU A 226 -14.25 -13.06 7.30
N GLN A 227 -15.08 -12.75 6.30
CA GLN A 227 -16.45 -13.27 6.21
C GLN A 227 -16.45 -14.78 5.98
N MET A 228 -15.65 -15.28 5.03
CA MET A 228 -15.55 -16.71 4.75
C MET A 228 -15.12 -17.52 5.98
N PHE A 229 -14.12 -17.04 6.74
CA PHE A 229 -13.64 -17.71 7.96
C PHE A 229 -14.46 -17.40 9.21
N SER A 230 -15.41 -16.47 9.14
CA SER A 230 -16.43 -16.28 10.19
C SER A 230 -17.69 -17.10 9.92
N GLY A 231 -17.97 -17.38 8.64
CA GLY A 231 -19.19 -18.02 8.12
C GLY A 231 -19.42 -19.50 8.44
N ASN A 232 -18.63 -20.13 9.31
CA ASN A 232 -19.05 -21.38 9.97
C ASN A 232 -19.89 -21.15 11.25
N VAL A 233 -20.28 -19.89 11.52
CA VAL A 233 -21.33 -19.53 12.47
C VAL A 233 -22.21 -18.45 11.81
N GLY A 234 -23.18 -18.92 11.03
CA GLY A 234 -24.39 -18.25 10.51
C GLY A 234 -24.40 -16.74 10.25
N LEU A 235 -24.57 -16.35 8.98
CA LEU A 235 -25.69 -15.52 8.46
C LEU A 235 -25.36 -14.99 7.05
N LEU A 236 -26.02 -15.58 6.05
CA LEU A 236 -26.81 -14.83 5.07
C LEU A 236 -28.25 -14.77 5.62
#